data_AF-A0A518DHW1-F1
#
_entry.id   AF-A0A518DHW1-F1
#
_cell.length_a   1.000
_cell.length_b   1.000
_cell.length_c   1.000
_cell.angle_alpha   90.00
_cell.angle_beta   90.00
_cell.angle_gamma   90.00
#
_symmetry.space_group_name_H-M   'P 1'
#
loop_
_entity.id
_entity.type
_entity.pdbx_description
1 polymer ?
#
loop_
_entity_poly.entity_id
_entity_poly.type
_entity_poly.pdbx_seq_one_letter_code
_entity_poly.pdbx_strand_id
1 'polypeptide(L)'
;MTTFHDKLVRWVTECGDMEFYADDSPLRSHEAAWDPQRGPALYATKRVSLMSRREHQASESPVAVLGSYGLPTGQRRQWLRSAFGEGKVCFFGDLDGPDLVAFASLVDGMPDPAKLYLGISDALLSEFSVPLDSLDWCLIPTTVGEQKAIAMLEGLGFPVRDIVGSECYCIIQAGQKVEIEGLLWEIPADDLLAFVANRSR
;
A
#
# COMPACT_ATOMS: atom_id res chain seq x y z
N MET A 1 13.29 -14.05 19.96
CA MET A 1 13.71 -12.81 19.28
C MET A 1 12.44 -12.12 18.80
N THR A 2 12.28 -10.82 19.07
CA THR A 2 11.12 -10.03 18.62
C THR A 2 11.25 -9.75 17.12
N THR A 3 10.22 -10.09 16.33
CA THR A 3 10.22 -9.87 14.87
C THR A 3 10.05 -8.39 14.52
N PHE A 4 10.26 -8.00 13.25
CA PHE A 4 10.00 -6.63 12.81
C PHE A 4 8.51 -6.28 12.98
N HIS A 5 7.60 -7.16 12.54
CA HIS A 5 6.17 -6.96 12.76
C HIS A 5 5.78 -6.82 14.24
N ASP A 6 6.37 -7.61 15.14
CA ASP A 6 6.08 -7.46 16.58
C ASP A 6 6.48 -6.07 17.11
N LYS A 7 7.60 -5.51 16.64
CA LYS A 7 8.03 -4.16 17.00
C LYS A 7 7.08 -3.10 16.44
N LEU A 8 6.64 -3.29 15.19
CA LEU A 8 5.71 -2.39 14.51
C LEU A 8 4.35 -2.37 15.20
N VAL A 9 3.75 -3.55 15.47
CA VAL A 9 2.47 -3.67 16.19
C VAL A 9 2.56 -3.07 17.59
N ARG A 10 3.68 -3.30 18.29
CA ARG A 10 3.91 -2.70 19.60
C ARG A 10 3.93 -1.17 19.53
N TRP A 11 4.70 -0.60 18.60
CA TRP A 11 4.78 0.85 18.44
C TRP A 11 3.41 1.46 18.16
N VAL A 12 2.67 0.85 17.25
CA VAL A 12 1.31 1.26 16.88
C VAL A 12 0.39 1.29 18.11
N THR A 13 0.45 0.24 18.93
CA THR A 13 -0.35 0.12 20.16
C THR A 13 0.05 1.17 21.19
N GLU A 14 1.35 1.48 21.31
CA GLU A 14 1.88 2.46 22.27
C GLU A 14 1.66 3.92 21.83
N CYS A 15 1.62 4.19 20.52
CA CYS A 15 1.43 5.54 19.98
C CYS A 15 0.03 6.09 20.21
N GLY A 16 -0.98 5.21 20.36
CA GLY A 16 -2.36 5.59 20.65
C GLY A 16 -3.02 6.42 19.55
N ASP A 17 -2.44 6.43 18.35
CA ASP A 17 -2.97 7.14 17.20
C ASP A 17 -4.00 6.26 16.48
N MET A 18 -5.24 6.75 16.40
CA MET A 18 -6.40 6.01 15.90
C MET A 18 -6.30 5.70 14.41
N GLU A 19 -5.35 6.28 13.68
CA GLU A 19 -5.11 5.95 12.27
C GLU A 19 -4.48 4.57 12.07
N PHE A 20 -3.90 3.98 13.13
CA PHE A 20 -3.15 2.72 13.06
C PHE A 20 -3.85 1.57 13.82
N TYR A 21 -5.14 1.30 13.58
CA TYR A 21 -5.75 0.10 14.18
C TYR A 21 -5.41 -1.18 13.39
N ALA A 22 -5.34 -2.31 14.10
CA ALA A 22 -5.31 -3.62 13.47
C ALA A 22 -6.69 -3.90 12.87
N ASP A 23 -6.73 -4.26 11.59
CA ASP A 23 -7.99 -4.67 10.97
C ASP A 23 -8.32 -6.11 11.33
N ASP A 24 -9.10 -6.27 12.41
CA ASP A 24 -9.63 -7.55 12.85
C ASP A 24 -10.90 -7.98 12.06
N SER A 25 -11.24 -7.26 10.98
CA SER A 25 -12.40 -7.66 10.18
C SER A 25 -12.17 -9.05 9.54
N PRO A 26 -13.18 -9.94 9.59
CA PRO A 26 -13.07 -11.23 8.90
C PRO A 26 -12.88 -11.01 7.40
N LEU A 27 -12.22 -11.97 6.74
CA LEU A 27 -12.15 -11.99 5.28
C LEU A 27 -13.55 -11.79 4.71
N ARG A 28 -13.71 -10.82 3.81
CA ARG A 28 -15.01 -10.59 3.20
C ARG A 28 -15.32 -11.77 2.26
N SER A 29 -16.59 -12.12 2.11
CA SER A 29 -17.01 -13.31 1.34
C SER A 29 -16.47 -13.31 -0.10
N HIS A 30 -16.37 -12.14 -0.74
CA HIS A 30 -15.80 -12.01 -2.09
C HIS A 30 -14.28 -12.20 -2.14
N GLU A 31 -13.56 -11.91 -1.05
CA GLU A 31 -12.11 -12.12 -0.97
C GLU A 31 -11.80 -13.60 -0.78
N ALA A 32 -12.60 -14.29 0.04
CA ALA A 32 -12.48 -15.74 0.26
C ALA A 32 -12.88 -16.57 -0.98
N ALA A 33 -13.74 -16.02 -1.84
CA ALA A 33 -14.19 -16.68 -3.06
C ALA A 33 -13.26 -16.45 -4.27
N TRP A 34 -12.24 -15.60 -4.16
CA TRP A 34 -11.29 -15.36 -5.25
C TRP A 34 -10.40 -16.58 -5.48
N ASP A 35 -10.20 -16.96 -6.74
CA ASP A 35 -9.26 -18.01 -7.12
C ASP A 35 -7.86 -17.41 -7.33
N PRO A 36 -6.88 -17.68 -6.44
CA PRO A 36 -5.53 -17.12 -6.56
C PRO A 36 -4.76 -17.59 -7.79
N GLN A 37 -5.23 -18.64 -8.49
CA GLN A 37 -4.63 -19.07 -9.76
C GLN A 37 -4.94 -18.11 -10.91
N ARG A 38 -5.93 -17.23 -10.76
CA ARG A 38 -6.33 -16.26 -11.80
C ARG A 38 -5.35 -15.11 -11.96
N GLY A 39 -4.58 -14.79 -10.93
CA GLY A 39 -3.59 -13.72 -10.98
C GLY A 39 -3.22 -13.14 -9.61
N PRO A 40 -2.51 -12.00 -9.59
CA PRO A 40 -2.00 -11.41 -8.37
C PRO A 40 -3.09 -10.74 -7.53
N ALA A 41 -2.72 -10.36 -6.31
CA ALA A 41 -3.50 -9.53 -5.43
C ALA A 41 -2.93 -8.11 -5.35
N LEU A 42 -3.82 -7.12 -5.36
CA LEU A 42 -3.53 -5.74 -4.97
C LEU A 42 -4.18 -5.49 -3.62
N TYR A 43 -3.37 -5.33 -2.58
CA TYR A 43 -3.82 -4.89 -1.26
C TYR A 43 -3.90 -3.36 -1.26
N ALA A 44 -5.11 -2.82 -1.21
CA ALA A 44 -5.38 -1.39 -1.24
C ALA A 44 -5.99 -0.89 0.08
N THR A 45 -5.39 0.13 0.69
CA THR A 45 -5.90 0.79 1.92
C THR A 45 -7.18 1.59 1.63
N LYS A 46 -7.26 2.21 0.44
CA LYS A 46 -8.45 2.92 -0.06
C LYS A 46 -9.15 2.17 -1.20
N ARG A 47 -9.44 0.90 -0.96
CA ARG A 47 -10.11 0.00 -1.93
C ARG A 47 -11.37 0.60 -2.56
N VAL A 48 -12.21 1.29 -1.79
CA VAL A 48 -13.46 1.88 -2.30
C VAL A 48 -13.19 2.96 -3.35
N SER A 49 -12.17 3.79 -3.12
CA SER A 49 -11.75 4.84 -4.06
C SER A 49 -11.28 4.22 -5.37
N LEU A 50 -10.44 3.19 -5.32
CA LEU A 50 -10.00 2.46 -6.51
C LEU A 50 -11.18 1.80 -7.25
N MET A 51 -12.07 1.12 -6.52
CA MET A 51 -13.19 0.40 -7.14
C MET A 51 -14.27 1.32 -7.72
N SER A 52 -14.49 2.50 -7.12
CA SER A 52 -15.47 3.47 -7.63
C SER A 52 -15.02 4.13 -8.95
N ARG A 53 -13.72 4.07 -9.25
CA ARG A 53 -13.10 4.58 -10.47
C ARG A 53 -13.02 3.57 -11.61
N ARG A 54 -13.45 2.33 -11.39
CA ARG A 54 -13.52 1.33 -12.47
C ARG A 54 -14.70 1.65 -13.38
N GLU A 55 -14.40 2.06 -14.61
CA GLU A 55 -15.42 2.35 -15.62
C GLU A 55 -16.19 1.09 -16.02
N HIS A 56 -15.54 -0.08 -15.96
CA HIS A 56 -16.11 -1.37 -16.33
C HIS A 56 -16.32 -2.27 -15.10
N GLN A 57 -17.50 -2.21 -14.49
CA GLN A 57 -17.89 -3.15 -13.40
C GLN A 57 -17.93 -4.62 -13.84
N ALA A 58 -17.86 -4.92 -15.15
CA ALA A 58 -18.12 -6.24 -15.72
C ALA A 58 -16.89 -6.98 -16.28
N SER A 59 -15.69 -6.39 -16.30
CA SER A 59 -14.51 -7.16 -16.75
C SER A 59 -14.01 -8.05 -15.62
N GLU A 60 -13.86 -9.35 -15.91
CA GLU A 60 -13.15 -10.30 -15.07
C GLU A 60 -11.68 -9.86 -14.98
N SER A 61 -11.40 -8.89 -14.10
CA SER A 61 -10.04 -8.46 -13.84
C SER A 61 -9.22 -9.67 -13.37
N PRO A 62 -8.04 -9.95 -13.93
CA PRO A 62 -7.20 -11.02 -13.42
C PRO A 62 -6.60 -10.70 -12.03
N VAL A 63 -6.83 -9.49 -11.49
CA VAL A 63 -6.27 -9.02 -10.22
C VAL A 63 -7.32 -9.03 -9.12
N ALA A 64 -6.99 -9.69 -8.01
CA ALA A 64 -7.78 -9.60 -6.79
C ALA A 64 -7.55 -8.25 -6.12
N VAL A 65 -8.57 -7.39 -6.04
CA VAL A 65 -8.47 -6.14 -5.28
C VAL A 65 -8.96 -6.39 -3.85
N LEU A 66 -8.01 -6.45 -2.94
CA LEU A 66 -8.19 -6.77 -1.53
C LEU A 66 -7.93 -5.52 -0.69
N GLY A 67 -8.31 -5.59 0.58
CA GLY A 67 -7.81 -4.63 1.57
C GLY A 67 -8.90 -3.88 2.30
N SER A 68 -8.43 -3.24 3.34
CA SER A 68 -9.15 -2.59 4.40
C SER A 68 -8.27 -1.48 4.95
N TYR A 69 -8.90 -0.54 5.62
CA TYR A 69 -8.19 0.51 6.33
C TYR A 69 -7.49 -0.08 7.54
N GLY A 70 -6.25 0.35 7.79
CA GLY A 70 -5.45 -0.10 8.94
C GLY A 70 -4.47 -1.22 8.61
N LEU A 71 -3.90 -1.80 9.67
CA LEU A 71 -2.80 -2.75 9.56
C LEU A 71 -3.31 -4.18 9.32
N PRO A 72 -2.74 -4.90 8.34
CA PRO A 72 -3.10 -6.29 8.14
C PRO A 72 -2.68 -7.14 9.34
N THR A 73 -3.63 -7.89 9.91
CA THR A 73 -3.37 -8.81 11.01
C THR A 73 -2.43 -9.94 10.61
N GLY A 74 -1.80 -10.60 11.59
CA GLY A 74 -0.97 -11.77 11.36
C GLY A 74 -1.70 -12.86 10.55
N GLN A 75 -2.97 -13.12 10.86
CA GLN A 75 -3.81 -14.08 10.13
C GLN A 75 -4.04 -13.64 8.68
N ARG A 76 -4.34 -12.35 8.44
CA ARG A 76 -4.55 -11.81 7.09
C ARG A 76 -3.29 -11.95 6.23
N ARG A 77 -2.11 -11.61 6.79
CA ARG A 77 -0.83 -11.75 6.11
C ARG A 77 -0.51 -13.22 5.78
N GLN A 78 -0.72 -14.12 6.74
CA GLN A 78 -0.51 -15.56 6.52
C GLN A 78 -1.42 -16.09 5.42
N TRP A 79 -2.69 -15.68 5.40
CA TRP A 79 -3.63 -16.07 4.36
C TRP A 79 -3.19 -15.52 2.99
N LEU A 80 -2.85 -14.24 2.87
CA LEU A 80 -2.38 -13.63 1.62
C LEU A 80 -1.17 -14.38 1.04
N ARG A 81 -0.18 -14.69 1.89
CA ARG A 81 1.01 -15.46 1.48
C ARG A 81 0.66 -16.88 1.04
N SER A 82 -0.23 -17.54 1.77
CA SER A 82 -0.62 -18.92 1.46
C SER A 82 -1.45 -19.02 0.19
N ALA A 83 -2.33 -18.04 -0.05
CA ALA A 83 -3.24 -18.00 -1.18
C ALA A 83 -2.51 -17.59 -2.47
N PHE A 84 -1.78 -16.47 -2.46
CA PHE A 84 -1.19 -15.89 -3.67
C PHE A 84 0.29 -16.24 -3.85
N GLY A 85 0.99 -16.61 -2.79
CA GLY A 85 2.44 -16.79 -2.78
C GLY A 85 3.22 -15.49 -2.51
N GLU A 86 4.49 -15.63 -2.17
CA GLU A 86 5.41 -14.51 -2.03
C GLU A 86 5.66 -13.90 -3.43
N GLY A 87 5.57 -12.57 -3.54
CA GLY A 87 5.79 -11.86 -4.81
C GLY A 87 4.55 -11.56 -5.66
N LYS A 88 3.38 -12.12 -5.31
CA LYS A 88 2.12 -11.87 -6.03
C LYS A 88 1.14 -10.95 -5.28
N VAL A 89 1.57 -10.42 -4.14
CA VAL A 89 0.77 -9.48 -3.34
C VAL A 89 1.45 -8.12 -3.43
N CYS A 90 0.86 -7.22 -4.21
CA CYS A 90 1.27 -5.84 -4.32
C CYS A 90 0.49 -4.97 -3.33
N PHE A 91 1.05 -3.82 -2.97
CA PHE A 91 0.41 -2.83 -2.08
C PHE A 91 0.10 -1.55 -2.84
N PHE A 92 -1.06 -0.94 -2.57
CA PHE A 92 -1.50 0.31 -3.17
C PHE A 92 -2.04 1.23 -2.08
N GLY A 93 -1.46 2.43 -1.96
CA GLY A 93 -1.77 3.35 -0.88
C GLY A 93 -1.16 4.74 -1.10
N ASP A 94 -1.49 5.63 -0.17
CA ASP A 94 -1.05 7.01 -0.07
C ASP A 94 0.47 7.12 0.15
N LEU A 95 1.01 8.32 -0.09
CA LEU A 95 2.36 8.68 0.31
C LEU A 95 2.36 9.22 1.75
N ASP A 96 2.09 8.36 2.74
CA ASP A 96 2.07 8.78 4.15
C ASP A 96 2.56 7.70 5.13
N GLY A 97 2.62 8.08 6.42
CA GLY A 97 3.07 7.21 7.49
C GLY A 97 2.21 5.95 7.63
N PRO A 98 0.88 6.06 7.86
CA PRO A 98 -0.03 4.94 7.96
C PRO A 98 0.11 3.90 6.85
N ASP A 99 0.10 4.33 5.60
CA ASP A 99 0.16 3.39 4.47
C ASP A 99 1.53 2.75 4.33
N LEU A 100 2.62 3.49 4.62
CA LEU A 100 3.96 2.90 4.67
C LEU A 100 4.12 1.90 5.82
N VAL A 101 3.47 2.11 6.96
CA VAL A 101 3.45 1.14 8.07
C VAL A 101 2.63 -0.09 7.71
N ALA A 102 1.47 0.08 7.06
CA ALA A 102 0.66 -1.03 6.56
C ALA A 102 1.43 -1.86 5.54
N PHE A 103 2.12 -1.20 4.62
CA PHE A 103 2.99 -1.83 3.64
C PHE A 103 4.13 -2.60 4.31
N ALA A 104 4.88 -1.97 5.22
CA ALA A 104 5.99 -2.59 5.93
C ALA A 104 5.52 -3.85 6.71
N SER A 105 4.35 -3.78 7.32
CA SER A 105 3.71 -4.92 7.98
C SER A 105 3.41 -6.05 7.00
N LEU A 106 2.84 -5.73 5.83
CA LEU A 106 2.47 -6.69 4.79
C LEU A 106 3.69 -7.46 4.27
N VAL A 107 4.77 -6.75 3.95
CA VAL A 107 5.98 -7.31 3.31
C VAL A 107 7.03 -7.82 4.28
N ASP A 108 6.78 -7.79 5.60
CA ASP A 108 7.73 -8.27 6.60
C ASP A 108 8.19 -9.72 6.33
N GLY A 109 9.48 -9.92 6.08
CA GLY A 109 10.06 -11.22 5.73
C GLY A 109 9.86 -11.66 4.28
N MET A 110 9.30 -10.82 3.39
CA MET A 110 9.26 -11.07 1.96
C MET A 110 10.56 -10.62 1.27
N PRO A 111 10.99 -11.32 0.21
CA PRO A 111 12.13 -10.86 -0.59
C PRO A 111 11.76 -9.62 -1.41
N ASP A 112 12.66 -8.63 -1.47
CA ASP A 112 12.58 -7.45 -2.35
C ASP A 112 11.28 -6.64 -2.22
N PRO A 113 11.04 -5.98 -1.06
CA PRO A 113 9.80 -5.24 -0.81
C PRO A 113 9.55 -4.14 -1.83
N ALA A 114 10.59 -3.49 -2.36
CA ALA A 114 10.46 -2.41 -3.36
C ALA A 114 9.65 -2.84 -4.59
N LYS A 115 9.74 -4.10 -4.99
CA LYS A 115 8.97 -4.61 -6.14
C LYS A 115 7.47 -4.74 -5.87
N LEU A 116 7.08 -4.84 -4.60
CA LEU A 116 5.70 -5.06 -4.16
C LEU A 116 4.97 -3.75 -3.86
N TYR A 117 5.70 -2.65 -3.70
CA TYR A 117 5.11 -1.34 -3.50
C TYR A 117 4.62 -0.75 -4.83
N LEU A 118 3.32 -0.56 -4.94
CA LEU A 118 2.64 0.14 -6.04
C LEU A 118 1.90 1.37 -5.54
N GLY A 119 2.14 1.83 -4.31
CA GLY A 119 1.66 3.12 -3.83
C GLY A 119 2.35 4.27 -4.54
N ILE A 120 1.98 5.50 -4.16
CA ILE A 120 2.59 6.71 -4.72
C ILE A 120 4.11 6.67 -4.51
N SER A 121 4.85 6.66 -5.61
CA SER A 121 6.30 6.51 -5.66
C SER A 121 6.84 7.04 -7.00
N ASP A 122 8.11 7.43 -7.05
CA ASP A 122 8.78 7.87 -8.29
C ASP A 122 8.61 6.81 -9.40
N ALA A 123 8.69 5.53 -9.05
CA ALA A 123 8.54 4.42 -9.99
C ALA A 123 7.13 4.34 -10.59
N LEU A 124 6.09 4.50 -9.77
CA LEU A 124 4.70 4.51 -10.25
C LEU A 124 4.43 5.75 -11.11
N LEU A 125 4.85 6.92 -10.66
CA LEU A 125 4.67 8.17 -11.38
C LEU A 125 5.36 8.13 -12.75
N SER A 126 6.59 7.61 -12.80
CA SER A 126 7.32 7.41 -14.04
C SER A 126 6.64 6.42 -14.99
N GLU A 127 6.09 5.30 -14.48
CA GLU A 127 5.39 4.30 -15.29
C GLU A 127 4.21 4.91 -16.04
N PHE A 128 3.43 5.74 -15.35
CA PHE A 128 2.23 6.37 -15.90
C PHE A 128 2.50 7.76 -16.51
N SER A 129 3.76 8.17 -16.62
CA SER A 129 4.14 9.50 -17.12
C SER A 129 3.43 10.65 -16.40
N VAL A 130 3.19 10.51 -15.09
CA VAL A 130 2.62 11.54 -14.23
C VAL A 130 3.76 12.37 -13.64
N PRO A 131 3.95 13.62 -14.06
CA PRO A 131 4.98 14.48 -13.50
C PRO A 131 4.69 14.79 -12.03
N LEU A 132 5.71 14.81 -11.16
CA LEU A 132 5.48 15.05 -9.73
C LEU A 132 4.86 16.44 -9.45
N ASP A 133 5.26 17.45 -10.23
CA ASP A 133 4.74 18.82 -10.16
C ASP A 133 3.25 18.90 -10.56
N SER A 134 2.72 17.92 -11.31
CA SER A 134 1.28 17.85 -11.58
C SER A 134 0.46 17.44 -10.35
N LEU A 135 1.12 17.00 -9.27
CA LEU A 135 0.49 16.63 -7.99
C LEU A 135 0.56 17.74 -6.94
N ASP A 136 1.11 18.92 -7.25
CA ASP A 136 1.24 20.04 -6.30
C ASP A 136 -0.10 20.43 -5.65
N TRP A 137 -1.20 20.32 -6.41
CA TRP A 137 -2.55 20.67 -5.94
C TRP A 137 -3.12 19.68 -4.92
N CYS A 138 -2.56 18.47 -4.82
CA CYS A 138 -2.99 17.43 -3.88
C CYS A 138 -1.96 17.16 -2.78
N LEU A 139 -0.95 18.01 -2.63
CA LEU A 139 -0.03 17.99 -1.49
C LEU A 139 -0.73 18.48 -0.22
N ILE A 140 -0.71 17.65 0.82
CA ILE A 140 -1.34 17.95 2.11
C ILE A 140 -0.27 17.90 3.22
N PRO A 141 -0.31 18.78 4.23
CA PRO A 141 0.57 18.67 5.39
C PRO A 141 0.34 17.35 6.14
N THR A 142 1.42 16.71 6.55
CA THR A 142 1.38 15.54 7.43
C THR A 142 1.09 15.92 8.87
N THR A 143 0.44 15.02 9.60
CA THR A 143 0.29 15.11 11.05
C THR A 143 1.59 14.73 11.75
N VAL A 144 1.69 15.07 13.04
CA VAL A 144 2.81 14.66 13.89
C VAL A 144 2.87 13.13 14.04
N GLY A 145 1.72 12.44 14.01
CA GLY A 145 1.64 10.99 14.09
C GLY A 145 2.26 10.33 12.86
N GLU A 146 1.93 10.82 11.67
CA GLU A 146 2.46 10.34 10.39
C GLU A 146 3.97 10.53 10.31
N GLN A 147 4.50 11.70 10.69
CA GLN A 147 5.95 11.93 10.71
C GLN A 147 6.68 10.99 11.68
N LYS A 148 6.09 10.72 12.85
CA LYS A 148 6.65 9.76 13.80
C LYS A 148 6.63 8.33 13.25
N ALA A 149 5.61 7.96 12.47
CA ALA A 149 5.54 6.65 11.83
C ALA A 149 6.68 6.45 10.82
N ILE A 150 6.98 7.47 9.99
CA ILE A 150 8.13 7.44 9.08
C ILE A 150 9.44 7.27 9.85
N ALA A 151 9.69 8.12 10.84
CA ALA A 151 10.90 8.04 11.65
C ALA A 151 11.05 6.69 12.36
N MET A 152 9.93 6.10 12.80
CA MET A 152 9.91 4.77 13.40
C MET A 152 10.32 3.69 12.38
N LEU A 153 9.75 3.70 11.17
CA LEU A 153 10.08 2.73 10.12
C LEU A 153 11.58 2.75 9.81
N GLU A 154 12.14 3.95 9.63
CA GLU A 154 13.57 4.14 9.38
C GLU A 154 14.43 3.68 10.57
N GLY A 155 14.00 3.98 11.80
CA GLY A 155 14.64 3.50 13.02
C GLY A 155 14.62 1.98 13.18
N LEU A 156 13.62 1.30 12.60
CA LEU A 156 13.56 -0.16 12.49
C LEU A 156 14.37 -0.72 11.31
N GLY A 157 14.98 0.14 10.50
CA GLY A 157 15.77 -0.23 9.32
C GLY A 157 14.93 -0.51 8.07
N PHE A 158 13.66 -0.09 8.03
CA PHE A 158 12.84 -0.20 6.83
C PHE A 158 13.27 0.86 5.81
N PRO A 159 13.57 0.50 4.55
CA PRO A 159 14.24 1.39 3.61
C PRO A 159 13.25 2.31 2.88
N VAL A 160 12.57 3.21 3.60
CA VAL A 160 11.48 4.06 3.08
C VAL A 160 11.87 4.75 1.77
N ARG A 161 13.03 5.41 1.73
CA ARG A 161 13.52 6.10 0.53
C ARG A 161 13.67 5.18 -0.69
N ASP A 162 14.15 3.95 -0.49
CA ASP A 162 14.33 3.01 -1.60
C ASP A 162 12.98 2.46 -2.10
N ILE A 163 11.97 2.42 -1.22
CA ILE A 163 10.60 2.02 -1.57
C ILE A 163 9.89 3.10 -2.39
N VAL A 164 9.88 4.34 -1.90
CA VAL A 164 9.08 5.41 -2.51
C VAL A 164 9.83 6.17 -3.61
N GLY A 165 11.15 6.09 -3.65
CA GLY A 165 11.98 6.88 -4.54
C GLY A 165 12.45 8.19 -3.90
N SER A 166 13.41 8.87 -4.53
CA SER A 166 14.04 10.06 -3.95
C SER A 166 13.14 11.30 -3.98
N GLU A 167 12.31 11.48 -4.99
CA GLU A 167 11.48 12.68 -5.12
C GLU A 167 10.27 12.60 -4.17
N CYS A 168 9.55 11.48 -4.16
CA CYS A 168 8.50 11.22 -3.18
C CYS A 168 9.05 11.21 -1.73
N TYR A 169 10.27 10.74 -1.50
CA TYR A 169 10.89 10.83 -0.18
C TYR A 169 11.14 12.29 0.24
N CYS A 170 11.53 13.17 -0.68
CA CYS A 170 11.66 14.60 -0.38
C CYS A 170 10.33 15.23 0.06
N ILE A 171 9.20 14.82 -0.53
CA ILE A 171 7.85 15.26 -0.09
C ILE A 171 7.60 14.88 1.36
N ILE A 172 7.86 13.61 1.72
CA ILE A 172 7.72 13.12 3.10
C ILE A 172 8.63 13.93 4.05
N GLN A 173 9.88 14.16 3.69
CA GLN A 173 10.84 14.92 4.49
C GLN A 173 10.46 16.40 4.63
N ALA A 174 9.73 16.96 3.66
CA ALA A 174 9.14 18.29 3.76
C ALA A 174 7.89 18.34 4.66
N GLY A 175 7.50 17.21 5.26
CA GLY A 175 6.31 17.11 6.09
C GLY A 175 5.01 17.16 5.27
N GLN A 176 5.06 16.74 4.01
CA GLN A 176 3.91 16.69 3.12
C GLN A 176 3.57 15.24 2.73
N LYS A 177 2.33 15.03 2.29
CA LYS A 177 1.83 13.75 1.77
C LYS A 177 0.99 13.98 0.52
N VAL A 178 0.73 12.88 -0.19
CA VAL A 178 -0.18 12.83 -1.32
C VAL A 178 -1.18 11.70 -1.07
N GLU A 179 -2.47 11.97 -1.26
CA GLU A 179 -3.52 10.94 -1.20
C GLU A 179 -3.71 10.28 -2.56
N ILE A 180 -3.98 8.97 -2.55
CA ILE A 180 -4.12 8.16 -3.75
C ILE A 180 -5.33 8.57 -4.60
N GLU A 181 -6.37 9.14 -3.99
CA GLU A 181 -7.48 9.74 -4.71
C GLU A 181 -7.03 10.81 -5.69
N GLY A 182 -6.02 11.62 -5.32
CA GLY A 182 -5.41 12.61 -6.19
C GLY A 182 -4.82 11.97 -7.43
N LEU A 183 -4.08 10.86 -7.24
CA LEU A 183 -3.46 10.13 -8.33
C LEU A 183 -4.46 9.41 -9.23
N LEU A 184 -5.56 8.89 -8.68
CA LEU A 184 -6.62 8.21 -9.45
C LEU A 184 -7.40 9.15 -10.39
N TRP A 185 -7.17 10.46 -10.35
CA TRP A 185 -7.63 11.39 -11.38
C TRP A 185 -6.74 11.37 -12.63
N GLU A 186 -5.44 11.09 -12.46
CA GLU A 186 -4.45 11.06 -13.53
C GLU A 186 -4.30 9.65 -14.12
N ILE A 187 -4.48 8.61 -13.29
CA ILE A 187 -4.30 7.21 -13.68
C ILE A 187 -5.66 6.48 -13.66
N PRO A 188 -6.17 6.02 -14.82
CA PRO A 188 -7.35 5.19 -14.87
C PRO A 188 -7.19 3.91 -14.04
N ALA A 189 -8.20 3.57 -13.24
CA ALA A 189 -8.14 2.40 -12.37
C ALA A 189 -7.93 1.08 -13.14
N ASP A 190 -8.50 0.96 -14.35
CA ASP A 190 -8.34 -0.23 -15.18
C ASP A 190 -6.90 -0.37 -15.73
N ASP A 191 -6.21 0.75 -16.02
CA ASP A 191 -4.81 0.74 -16.45
C ASP A 191 -3.88 0.33 -15.30
N LEU A 192 -4.14 0.83 -14.08
CA LEU A 192 -3.42 0.39 -12.88
C LEU A 192 -3.58 -1.11 -12.65
N LEU A 193 -4.79 -1.65 -12.77
CA LEU A 193 -5.04 -3.08 -12.59
C LEU A 193 -4.39 -3.92 -13.71
N ALA A 194 -4.38 -3.43 -14.94
CA ALA A 194 -3.66 -4.07 -16.04
C ALA A 194 -2.15 -4.09 -15.78
N PHE A 195 -1.58 -3.00 -15.27
CA PHE A 195 -0.18 -2.94 -14.85
C PHE A 195 0.14 -3.98 -13.77
N VAL A 196 -0.67 -4.06 -12.72
CA VAL A 196 -0.51 -5.08 -11.66
C VAL A 196 -0.55 -6.49 -12.24
N ALA A 197 -1.49 -6.77 -13.14
CA ALA A 197 -1.62 -8.08 -13.79
C ALA A 197 -0.38 -8.49 -14.60
N ASN A 198 0.31 -7.52 -15.20
CA ASN A 198 1.49 -7.76 -16.04
C ASN A 198 2.78 -7.90 -15.23
N ARG A 199 2.89 -7.18 -14.10
CA ARG A 199 4.09 -7.19 -13.24
C ARG A 199 4.30 -8.50 -12.48
N SER A 200 3.24 -9.27 -12.27
CA SER A 200 3.29 -10.54 -11.52
C SER A 200 3.35 -11.80 -12.38
N ARG A 201 3.59 -11.66 -13.69
CA ARG A 201 3.83 -12.77 -14.63
C ARG A 201 5.31 -13.09 -14.70
#